data_AF-A0A2V6REP2-F1
#
_entry.id   AF-A0A2V6REP2-F1
#
_cell.length_a   1.000
_cell.length_b   1.000
_cell.length_c   1.000
_cell.angle_alpha   90.00
_cell.angle_beta   90.00
_cell.angle_gamma   90.00
#
_symmetry.space_group_name_H-M   'P 1'
#
loop_
_entity.id
_entity.type
_entity.pdbx_description
1 polymer ?
#
loop_
_entity_poly.entity_id
_entity_poly.type
_entity_poly.pdbx_seq_one_letter_code
_entity_poly.pdbx_strand_id
1 'polypeptide(L)'
;MLRVFRHYIPGITFVVIALDVSIVSATASLAGALGSWPGGGALWPKAACLVAVVLLCLYLADLYRLERHGRRELSARLLSALLSAAVITAAIGYAVPAFRFGRLAFGQTFLLLTVALGAWRSVWVTLDPGQRLRKRVLVLGVGPDAAQIVALRATGAQPYDVLGFLDDAPEAPERVPNGCELLGKSRDLLSLVDELRPDLVLVALADMRRSFP
;
A
#
# COMPACT_ATOMS: atom_id res chain seq x y z
N MET A 1 -11.54 -11.60 -0.69
CA MET A 1 -11.05 -10.55 0.24
C MET A 1 -10.93 -11.19 1.62
N LEU A 2 -9.75 -11.19 2.24
CA LEU A 2 -9.53 -11.83 3.55
C LEU A 2 -9.56 -10.77 4.64
N ARG A 3 -10.50 -10.91 5.60
CA ARG A 3 -10.56 -10.06 6.79
C ARG A 3 -9.68 -10.67 7.88
N VAL A 4 -8.62 -9.97 8.25
CA VAL A 4 -7.82 -10.29 9.44
C VAL A 4 -7.85 -9.09 10.36
N PHE A 5 -8.38 -9.27 11.57
CA PHE A 5 -8.39 -8.28 12.67
C PHE A 5 -8.78 -6.83 12.31
N ARG A 6 -9.94 -6.64 11.67
CA ARG A 6 -10.53 -5.30 11.38
C ARG A 6 -9.65 -4.35 10.57
N HIS A 7 -8.48 -4.76 10.09
CA HIS A 7 -7.59 -3.95 9.27
C HIS A 7 -7.65 -4.45 7.82
N TYR A 8 -8.02 -3.56 6.91
CA TYR A 8 -8.22 -3.89 5.50
C TYR A 8 -6.85 -3.91 4.80
N ILE A 9 -6.19 -5.07 4.80
CA ILE A 9 -4.94 -5.25 4.03
C ILE A 9 -5.34 -5.60 2.58
N PRO A 10 -5.07 -4.75 1.59
CA PRO A 10 -5.39 -5.05 0.20
C PRO A 10 -4.57 -6.25 -0.27
N GLY A 11 -5.17 -7.16 -1.04
CA GLY A 11 -4.49 -8.39 -1.52
C GLY A 11 -3.21 -8.12 -2.30
N ILE A 12 -3.06 -6.91 -2.82
CA ILE A 12 -1.85 -6.46 -3.50
C ILE A 12 -0.63 -6.40 -2.58
N THR A 13 -0.80 -6.10 -1.29
CA THR A 13 0.30 -6.13 -0.31
C THR A 13 0.90 -7.53 -0.21
N PHE A 14 0.07 -8.57 -0.32
CA PHE A 14 0.53 -9.95 -0.31
C PHE A 14 1.37 -10.27 -1.56
N VAL A 15 0.97 -9.76 -2.72
CA VAL A 15 1.74 -9.88 -3.97
C VAL A 15 3.08 -9.16 -3.85
N VAL A 16 3.10 -7.95 -3.28
CA VAL A 16 4.35 -7.20 -3.05
C VAL A 16 5.30 -7.97 -2.13
N ILE A 17 4.79 -8.51 -1.01
CA ILE A 17 5.60 -9.32 -0.08
C ILE A 17 6.14 -10.57 -0.77
N ALA A 18 5.30 -11.29 -1.52
CA ALA A 18 5.74 -12.48 -2.25
C ALA A 18 6.83 -12.16 -3.28
N LEU A 19 6.74 -10.99 -3.93
CA LEU A 19 7.72 -10.58 -4.91
C LEU A 19 9.01 -10.07 -4.26
N ASP A 20 8.93 -9.36 -3.13
CA ASP A 20 10.09 -9.00 -2.31
C ASP A 20 10.85 -10.27 -1.83
N VAL A 21 10.14 -11.30 -1.35
CA VAL A 21 10.71 -12.61 -0.99
C VAL A 21 11.42 -13.25 -2.19
N SER A 22 10.78 -13.23 -3.35
CA SER A 22 11.31 -13.80 -4.59
C SER A 22 12.57 -13.08 -5.05
N ILE A 23 12.57 -11.74 -5.00
CA ILE A 23 13.73 -10.90 -5.31
C ILE A 23 14.89 -11.23 -4.37
N VAL A 24 14.67 -11.23 -3.05
CA VAL A 24 15.75 -11.48 -2.08
C VAL A 24 16.35 -12.88 -2.28
N SER A 25 15.50 -13.89 -2.49
CA SER A 25 15.93 -15.28 -2.70
C SER A 25 16.68 -15.46 -4.03
N ALA A 26 16.20 -14.83 -5.10
CA ALA A 26 16.87 -14.83 -6.40
C ALA A 26 18.24 -14.14 -6.33
N THR A 27 18.33 -13.03 -5.60
CA THR A 27 19.57 -12.28 -5.42
C THR A 27 20.64 -13.10 -4.70
N ALA A 28 20.25 -13.78 -3.62
CA ALA A 28 21.16 -14.67 -2.88
C ALA A 28 21.65 -15.85 -3.73
N SER A 29 20.76 -16.42 -4.55
CA SER A 29 21.09 -17.54 -5.45
C SER A 29 22.01 -17.09 -6.59
N LEU A 30 21.75 -15.92 -7.17
CA LEU A 30 22.54 -15.33 -8.24
C LEU A 30 23.94 -14.95 -7.77
N ALA A 31 24.07 -14.40 -6.56
CA ALA A 31 25.38 -14.14 -5.96
C ALA A 31 26.20 -15.43 -5.83
N GLY A 32 25.58 -16.54 -5.42
CA GLY A 32 26.22 -17.86 -5.39
C GLY A 32 26.64 -18.35 -6.78
N ALA A 33 25.78 -18.16 -7.79
CA ALA A 33 26.06 -18.56 -9.17
C ALA A 33 27.19 -17.73 -9.84
N LEU A 34 27.36 -16.47 -9.44
CA LEU A 34 28.45 -15.59 -9.89
C LEU A 34 29.83 -15.95 -9.29
N GLY A 35 29.95 -17.11 -8.63
CA GLY A 35 31.20 -17.62 -8.07
C GLY A 35 31.61 -16.95 -6.75
N SER A 36 30.73 -16.15 -6.15
CA SER A 36 31.00 -15.56 -4.84
C SER A 36 30.92 -16.64 -3.78
N TRP A 37 31.98 -16.78 -2.97
CA TRP A 37 32.01 -17.82 -1.95
C TRP A 37 30.92 -17.55 -0.90
N PRO A 38 29.88 -18.40 -0.80
CA PRO A 38 28.79 -18.17 0.14
C PRO A 38 29.16 -18.55 1.58
N GLY A 39 30.40 -19.00 1.81
CA GLY A 39 30.85 -19.64 3.04
C GLY A 39 30.51 -21.13 3.08
N GLY A 40 30.84 -21.79 4.19
CA GLY A 40 30.44 -23.18 4.45
C GLY A 40 28.97 -23.31 4.83
N GLY A 41 28.39 -24.50 4.59
CA GLY A 41 27.01 -24.86 4.99
C GLY A 41 25.96 -24.66 3.91
N ALA A 42 24.71 -25.02 4.24
CA ALA A 42 23.58 -24.91 3.32
C ALA A 42 23.21 -23.43 3.05
N LEU A 43 22.83 -23.14 1.80
CA LEU A 43 22.45 -21.79 1.36
C LEU A 43 21.05 -21.36 1.81
N TRP A 44 20.11 -22.31 1.88
CA TRP A 44 18.72 -22.04 2.20
C TRP A 44 18.49 -21.40 3.59
N PRO A 45 19.17 -21.79 4.70
CA PRO A 45 18.97 -21.11 5.99
C PRO A 45 19.55 -19.69 5.98
N LYS A 46 20.66 -19.46 5.26
CA LYS A 46 21.25 -18.11 5.09
C LYS A 46 20.32 -17.20 4.31
N ALA A 47 19.76 -17.70 3.21
CA ALA A 47 18.78 -16.99 2.42
C ALA A 47 17.51 -16.70 3.23
N ALA A 48 17.00 -17.68 3.99
CA ALA A 48 15.83 -17.48 4.86
C ALA A 48 16.07 -16.41 5.93
N CYS A 49 17.25 -16.41 6.57
CA CYS A 49 17.62 -15.36 7.53
C CYS A 49 17.71 -13.99 6.85
N LEU A 50 18.32 -13.90 5.68
CA LEU A 50 18.40 -12.65 4.91
C LEU A 50 17.01 -12.13 4.53
N VAL A 51 16.14 -12.99 4.02
CA VAL A 51 14.74 -12.68 3.69
C VAL A 51 14.02 -12.13 4.92
N ALA A 52 14.12 -12.81 6.05
CA ALA A 52 13.47 -12.39 7.30
C ALA A 52 13.94 -11.00 7.76
N VAL A 53 15.25 -10.75 7.76
CA VAL A 53 15.83 -9.46 8.16
C VAL A 53 15.43 -8.35 7.21
N VAL A 54 15.52 -8.57 5.90
CA VAL A 54 15.16 -7.57 4.89
C VAL A 54 13.68 -7.23 4.98
N LEU A 55 12.79 -8.22 5.07
CA LEU A 55 11.35 -8.00 5.23
C LEU A 55 11.04 -7.23 6.50
N LEU A 56 11.69 -7.56 7.61
CA LEU A 56 11.51 -6.86 8.88
C LEU A 56 11.92 -5.38 8.75
N CYS A 57 13.06 -5.08 8.13
CA CYS A 57 13.49 -3.71 7.91
C CYS A 57 12.56 -2.94 6.95
N LEU A 58 12.08 -3.57 5.87
CA LEU A 58 11.11 -2.97 4.96
C LEU A 58 9.78 -2.69 5.67
N TYR A 59 9.37 -3.58 6.57
CA TYR A 59 8.18 -3.41 7.40
C TYR A 59 8.33 -2.24 8.37
N LEU A 60 9.46 -2.17 9.08
CA LEU A 60 9.74 -1.08 10.02
C LEU A 60 9.90 0.28 9.34
N ALA A 61 10.37 0.31 8.09
CA ALA A 61 10.45 1.54 7.29
C ALA A 61 9.11 1.97 6.68
N ASP A 62 8.03 1.26 7.01
CA ASP A 62 6.66 1.52 6.58
C ASP A 62 6.45 1.47 5.06
N LEU A 63 7.32 0.74 4.35
CA LEU A 63 7.27 0.60 2.89
C LEU A 63 6.08 -0.23 2.39
N TYR A 64 5.28 -0.80 3.28
CA TYR A 64 4.07 -1.56 2.94
C TYR A 64 2.78 -0.76 3.11
N ARG A 65 2.83 0.45 3.66
CA ARG A 65 1.67 1.34 3.68
C ARG A 65 1.43 1.94 2.30
N LEU A 66 0.16 1.97 1.90
CA LEU A 66 -0.31 2.59 0.64
C LEU A 66 -0.37 4.14 0.73
N GLU A 67 0.14 4.73 1.80
CA GLU A 67 0.19 6.18 1.95
C GLU A 67 1.10 6.79 0.88
N ARG A 68 0.69 7.94 0.35
CA ARG A 68 1.35 8.58 -0.80
C ARG A 68 2.63 9.28 -0.37
N HIS A 69 3.72 8.52 -0.36
CA HIS A 69 5.06 9.05 -0.10
C HIS A 69 5.66 9.66 -1.38
N GLY A 70 6.39 10.77 -1.25
CA GLY A 70 7.12 11.35 -2.38
C GLY A 70 8.24 10.42 -2.88
N ARG A 71 8.59 10.46 -4.17
CA ARG A 71 9.64 9.58 -4.77
C ARG A 71 10.96 9.63 -3.99
N ARG A 72 11.36 10.83 -3.52
CA ARG A 72 12.58 11.04 -2.71
C ARG A 72 12.49 10.43 -1.33
N GLU A 73 11.33 10.53 -0.69
CA GLU A 73 11.10 9.97 0.64
C GLU A 73 11.11 8.44 0.58
N LEU A 74 10.44 7.87 -0.43
CA LEU A 74 10.43 6.43 -0.65
C LEU A 74 11.84 5.88 -0.91
N SER A 75 12.64 6.56 -1.73
CA SER A 75 14.04 6.17 -1.96
C SER A 75 14.91 6.28 -0.71
N ALA A 76 14.71 7.33 0.11
CA ALA A 76 15.45 7.52 1.35
C ALA A 76 15.09 6.44 2.39
N ARG A 77 13.81 6.13 2.54
CA ARG A 77 13.32 5.06 3.43
C ARG A 77 13.76 3.67 2.95
N LEU A 78 13.78 3.43 1.64
CA LEU A 78 14.31 2.19 1.07
C LEU A 78 15.81 2.05 1.38
N LEU A 79 16.58 3.12 1.15
CA LEU A 79 18.02 3.11 1.41
C LEU A 79 18.32 2.91 2.89
N SER A 80 17.59 3.59 3.79
CA SER A 80 17.77 3.41 5.23
C SER A 80 17.40 1.99 5.67
N ALA A 81 16.30 1.42 5.17
CA ALA A 81 15.90 0.05 5.45
C ALA A 81 16.97 -0.97 5.00
N LEU A 82 17.54 -0.78 3.81
CA LEU A 82 18.57 -1.65 3.25
C LEU A 82 19.89 -1.55 4.02
N LEU A 83 20.29 -0.34 4.42
CA LEU A 83 21.47 -0.14 5.25
C LEU A 83 21.29 -0.78 6.63
N SER A 84 20.12 -0.61 7.26
CA SER A 84 19.79 -1.29 8.52
C SER A 84 19.81 -2.81 8.36
N ALA A 85 19.23 -3.34 7.29
CA ALA A 85 19.24 -4.77 7.00
C ALA A 85 20.69 -5.30 6.80
N ALA A 86 21.56 -4.52 6.15
CA ALA A 86 22.96 -4.85 5.98
C ALA A 86 23.68 -4.95 7.33
N VAL A 87 23.51 -3.95 8.20
CA VAL A 87 24.12 -3.94 9.54
C VAL A 87 23.63 -5.12 10.39
N ILE A 88 22.32 -5.38 10.40
CA ILE A 88 21.74 -6.50 11.17
C ILE A 88 22.23 -7.85 10.64
N THR A 89 22.25 -8.02 9.31
CA THR A 89 22.73 -9.27 8.70
C THR A 89 24.22 -9.47 8.98
N ALA A 90 25.03 -8.41 8.96
CA ALA A 90 26.44 -8.47 9.32
C ALA A 90 26.64 -8.82 10.80
N ALA A 91 25.85 -8.24 11.70
CA ALA A 91 25.87 -8.55 13.12
C ALA A 91 25.52 -10.02 13.40
N ILE A 92 24.48 -10.55 12.75
CA ILE A 92 24.09 -11.97 12.84
C ILE A 92 25.22 -12.87 12.30
N GLY A 93 25.81 -12.52 11.16
CA GLY A 93 26.92 -13.27 10.59
C GLY A 93 28.20 -13.24 11.44
N TYR A 94 28.37 -12.23 12.30
CA TYR A 94 29.45 -12.16 13.27
C TYR A 94 29.15 -12.98 14.53
N ALA A 95 27.93 -12.92 15.04
CA ALA A 95 27.50 -13.68 16.22
C ALA A 95 27.38 -15.19 15.94
N VAL A 96 26.93 -15.56 14.74
CA VAL A 96 26.70 -16.95 14.33
C VAL A 96 27.46 -17.23 13.03
N PRO A 97 28.65 -17.86 13.11
CA PRO A 97 29.50 -18.13 11.94
C PRO A 97 28.81 -18.96 10.85
N ALA A 98 27.81 -19.78 11.22
CA ALA A 98 27.01 -20.55 10.29
C ALA A 98 26.18 -19.69 9.31
N PHE A 99 25.86 -18.44 9.66
CA PHE A 99 25.15 -17.48 8.80
C PHE A 99 26.08 -16.48 8.11
N ARG A 100 27.39 -16.65 8.26
CA ARG A 100 28.37 -15.72 7.69
C ARG A 100 28.41 -15.87 6.16
N PHE A 101 28.23 -14.75 5.49
CA PHE A 101 28.48 -14.60 4.05
C PHE A 101 29.95 -14.24 3.81
N GLY A 102 30.51 -14.67 2.67
CA GLY A 102 31.80 -14.16 2.22
C GLY A 102 31.75 -12.64 2.02
N ARG A 103 32.84 -11.93 2.29
CA ARG A 103 32.87 -10.45 2.24
C ARG A 103 32.46 -9.91 0.86
N LEU A 104 32.91 -10.58 -0.21
CA LEU A 104 32.51 -10.28 -1.59
C LEU A 104 31.05 -10.66 -1.86
N ALA A 105 30.63 -11.85 -1.44
CA ALA A 105 29.25 -12.33 -1.60
C ALA A 105 28.24 -11.41 -0.91
N PHE A 106 28.56 -10.93 0.29
CA PHE A 106 27.74 -9.98 1.03
C PHE A 106 27.58 -8.65 0.28
N GLY A 107 28.69 -8.06 -0.19
CA GLY A 107 28.66 -6.82 -0.95
C GLY A 107 27.89 -6.95 -2.27
N GLN A 108 28.12 -8.02 -3.02
CA GLN A 108 27.40 -8.29 -4.27
C GLN A 108 25.91 -8.52 -4.03
N THR A 109 25.55 -9.29 -3.00
CA THR A 109 24.14 -9.55 -2.66
C THR A 109 23.43 -8.24 -2.32
N PHE A 110 23.99 -7.41 -1.43
CA PHE A 110 23.36 -6.14 -1.06
C PHE A 110 23.32 -5.14 -2.22
N LEU A 111 24.34 -5.10 -3.08
CA LEU A 111 24.33 -4.26 -4.28
C LEU A 111 23.21 -4.67 -5.24
N LEU A 112 23.12 -5.95 -5.57
CA LEU A 112 22.06 -6.49 -6.44
C LEU A 112 20.68 -6.29 -5.81
N LEU A 113 20.56 -6.46 -4.49
CA LEU A 113 19.31 -6.29 -3.76
C LEU A 113 18.82 -4.84 -3.83
N THR A 114 19.75 -3.88 -3.68
CA THR A 114 19.47 -2.44 -3.76
C THR A 114 18.97 -2.08 -5.16
N VAL A 115 19.63 -2.57 -6.21
CA VAL A 115 19.22 -2.33 -7.59
C VAL A 115 17.87 -2.98 -7.90
N ALA A 116 17.68 -4.25 -7.53
CA ALA A 116 16.47 -5.00 -7.83
C ALA A 116 15.24 -4.45 -7.08
N LEU A 117 15.35 -4.21 -5.78
CA LEU A 117 14.27 -3.61 -4.99
C LEU A 117 14.02 -2.16 -5.40
N GLY A 118 15.06 -1.39 -5.70
CA GLY A 118 14.92 -0.01 -6.19
C GLY A 118 14.19 0.06 -7.54
N ALA A 119 14.54 -0.82 -8.48
CA ALA A 119 13.89 -0.92 -9.78
C ALA A 119 12.43 -1.36 -9.63
N TRP A 120 12.18 -2.42 -8.86
CA TRP A 120 10.84 -2.92 -8.56
C TRP A 120 9.98 -1.81 -7.95
N ARG A 121 10.45 -1.17 -6.86
CA ARG A 121 9.70 -0.11 -6.18
C ARG A 121 9.46 1.11 -7.06
N SER A 122 10.40 1.45 -7.95
CA SER A 122 10.17 2.50 -8.95
C SER A 122 9.03 2.15 -9.90
N VAL A 123 8.99 0.90 -10.38
CA VAL A 123 7.88 0.38 -11.21
C VAL A 123 6.56 0.45 -10.44
N TRP A 124 6.52 0.05 -9.17
CA TRP A 124 5.32 0.16 -8.32
C TRP A 124 4.79 1.58 -8.20
N VAL A 125 5.68 2.54 -7.93
CA VAL A 125 5.30 3.94 -7.82
C VAL A 125 4.77 4.48 -9.16
N THR A 126 5.36 4.07 -10.29
CA THR A 126 4.88 4.50 -11.61
C THR A 126 3.57 3.84 -12.02
N LEU A 127 3.30 2.61 -11.59
CA LEU A 127 2.06 1.90 -11.90
C LEU A 127 0.87 2.41 -11.07
N ASP A 128 1.12 3.21 -10.03
CA ASP A 128 0.15 3.80 -9.11
C ASP A 128 -1.08 2.91 -8.83
N PRO A 129 -0.87 1.66 -8.34
CA PRO A 129 -1.99 0.74 -8.10
C PRO A 129 -2.97 1.30 -7.07
N GLY A 130 -2.56 2.27 -6.24
CA GLY A 130 -3.45 3.00 -5.33
C GLY A 130 -4.57 3.76 -6.06
N GLN A 131 -4.33 4.27 -7.28
CA GLN A 131 -5.39 4.84 -8.11
C GLN A 131 -6.40 3.79 -8.58
N ARG A 132 -5.94 2.59 -8.94
CA ARG A 132 -6.82 1.48 -9.37
C ARG A 132 -7.62 0.84 -8.23
N LEU A 133 -7.15 1.00 -6.98
CA LEU A 133 -7.85 0.55 -5.78
C LEU A 133 -8.69 1.65 -5.11
N ARG A 134 -8.87 2.80 -5.76
CA ARG A 134 -9.81 3.82 -5.28
C ARG A 134 -11.21 3.23 -5.30
N LYS A 135 -11.81 3.08 -4.12
CA LYS A 135 -13.20 2.65 -4.03
C LYS A 135 -14.08 3.78 -4.54
N ARG A 136 -14.92 3.48 -5.52
CA ARG A 136 -15.89 4.43 -6.09
C ARG A 136 -17.06 4.52 -5.11
N VAL A 137 -17.15 5.64 -4.39
CA VAL A 137 -18.17 5.86 -3.37
C VAL A 137 -19.23 6.79 -3.92
N LEU A 138 -20.49 6.35 -3.84
CA LEU A 138 -21.66 7.18 -4.08
C LEU A 138 -22.21 7.63 -2.72
N VAL A 139 -22.43 8.94 -2.53
CA VAL A 139 -22.93 9.46 -1.25
C VAL A 139 -24.40 9.84 -1.39
N LEU A 140 -25.24 9.33 -0.49
CA LEU A 140 -26.67 9.63 -0.44
C LEU A 140 -26.96 10.53 0.77
N GLY A 141 -27.35 11.77 0.51
CA GLY A 141 -27.53 12.87 1.45
C GLY A 141 -26.38 13.89 1.41
N VAL A 142 -26.71 15.18 1.32
CA VAL A 142 -25.78 16.32 1.43
C VAL A 142 -25.93 16.93 2.84
N GLY A 143 -25.81 16.10 3.87
CA GLY A 143 -25.75 16.53 5.25
C GLY A 143 -24.41 17.20 5.62
N PRO A 144 -24.31 17.90 6.77
CA PRO A 144 -23.05 18.49 7.25
C PRO A 144 -21.93 17.44 7.40
N ASP A 145 -22.27 16.19 7.70
CA ASP A 145 -21.33 15.07 7.79
C ASP A 145 -20.77 14.66 6.41
N ALA A 146 -21.56 14.82 5.35
CA ALA A 146 -21.14 14.50 3.98
C ALA A 146 -20.06 15.49 3.48
N ALA A 147 -20.15 16.76 3.88
CA ALA A 147 -19.14 17.78 3.58
C ALA A 147 -17.79 17.47 4.27
N GLN A 148 -17.81 16.92 5.49
CA GLN A 148 -16.59 16.51 6.18
C GLN A 148 -15.87 15.36 5.46
N ILE A 149 -16.60 14.44 4.83
CA ILE A 149 -16.01 13.34 4.04
C ILE A 149 -15.27 13.89 2.82
N VAL A 150 -15.78 14.94 2.18
CA VAL A 150 -15.08 15.60 1.06
C VAL A 150 -13.88 16.43 1.54
N ALA A 151 -13.97 17.05 2.71
CA ALA A 151 -12.80 17.68 3.33
C ALA A 151 -11.69 16.65 3.63
N LEU A 152 -12.05 15.42 4.04
CA LEU A 152 -11.12 14.30 4.22
C LEU A 152 -10.54 13.79 2.88
N ARG A 153 -11.29 13.87 1.77
CA ARG A 153 -10.76 13.64 0.41
C ARG A 153 -9.63 14.62 0.09
N ALA A 154 -9.79 15.89 0.44
CA ALA A 154 -8.76 16.92 0.22
C ALA A 154 -7.49 16.68 1.04
N THR A 155 -7.59 16.00 2.19
CA THR A 155 -6.44 15.63 3.02
C THR A 155 -5.61 14.47 2.44
N GLY A 156 -6.10 13.78 1.40
CA GLY A 156 -5.39 12.68 0.72
C GLY A 156 -5.19 11.43 1.58
N ALA A 157 -5.83 11.37 2.76
CA ALA A 157 -5.60 10.34 3.76
C ALA A 157 -6.19 8.97 3.39
N GLN A 158 -7.11 8.90 2.42
CA GLN A 158 -7.77 7.65 2.06
C GLN A 158 -8.06 7.51 0.55
N PRO A 159 -7.97 6.28 -0.01
CA PRO A 159 -8.19 6.00 -1.43
C PRO A 159 -9.68 5.82 -1.74
N TYR A 160 -10.47 6.87 -1.62
CA TYR A 160 -11.87 6.88 -2.08
C TYR A 160 -12.03 7.89 -3.22
N ASP A 161 -12.76 7.50 -4.26
CA ASP A 161 -13.18 8.42 -5.32
C ASP A 161 -14.68 8.65 -5.20
N VAL A 162 -15.06 9.89 -4.89
CA VAL A 162 -16.47 10.27 -4.76
C VAL A 162 -17.01 10.49 -6.16
N LEU A 163 -17.94 9.62 -6.58
CA LEU A 163 -18.57 9.71 -7.90
C LEU A 163 -19.56 10.86 -7.98
N GLY A 164 -20.25 11.16 -6.89
CA GLY A 164 -21.21 12.24 -6.80
C GLY A 164 -22.17 12.07 -5.62
N PHE A 165 -23.04 13.05 -5.48
CA PHE A 165 -24.02 13.14 -4.40
C PHE A 165 -25.44 12.95 -4.94
N LEU A 166 -26.27 12.25 -4.17
CA LEU A 166 -27.71 12.19 -4.38
C LEU A 166 -28.42 12.77 -3.16
N ASP A 167 -29.34 13.71 -3.35
CA ASP A 167 -30.16 14.23 -2.27
C ASP A 167 -31.49 14.74 -2.82
N ASP A 168 -32.55 14.56 -2.03
CA ASP A 168 -33.91 14.99 -2.36
C ASP A 168 -34.21 16.40 -1.84
N ALA A 169 -33.35 16.95 -0.97
CA ALA A 169 -33.55 18.29 -0.43
C ALA A 169 -33.50 19.37 -1.52
N PRO A 170 -34.43 20.34 -1.53
CA PRO A 170 -34.41 21.44 -2.50
C PRO A 170 -33.15 22.33 -2.38
N GLU A 171 -32.50 22.33 -1.21
CA GLU A 171 -31.25 23.05 -0.91
C GLU A 171 -29.98 22.24 -1.28
N ALA A 172 -30.14 21.01 -1.78
CA ALA A 172 -29.01 20.14 -2.13
C ALA A 172 -28.02 20.73 -3.15
N PRO A 173 -28.44 21.47 -4.20
CA PRO A 173 -27.51 22.02 -5.19
C PRO A 173 -26.51 23.04 -4.62
N GLU A 174 -26.91 23.77 -3.57
CA GLU A 174 -26.07 24.81 -2.94
C GLU A 174 -25.11 24.26 -1.88
N ARG A 175 -25.37 23.04 -1.37
CA ARG A 175 -24.55 22.39 -0.34
C ARG A 175 -23.50 21.43 -0.90
N VAL A 176 -23.46 21.23 -2.22
CA VAL A 176 -22.48 20.34 -2.84
C VAL A 176 -21.08 20.95 -2.71
N PRO A 177 -20.10 20.24 -2.14
CA PRO A 177 -18.73 20.74 -2.01
C PRO A 177 -18.04 20.87 -3.39
N ASN A 178 -17.20 21.90 -3.53
CA ASN A 178 -16.50 22.23 -4.77
C ASN A 178 -15.75 21.02 -5.37
N GLY A 179 -16.05 20.70 -6.63
CA GLY A 179 -15.44 19.58 -7.38
C GLY A 179 -16.21 18.26 -7.35
N CYS A 180 -17.46 18.26 -6.86
CA CYS A 180 -18.39 17.13 -6.95
C CYS A 180 -19.71 17.57 -7.61
N GLU A 181 -20.38 16.67 -8.31
CA GLU A 181 -21.68 16.95 -8.96
C GLU A 181 -22.83 16.27 -8.21
N LEU A 182 -23.99 16.94 -8.24
CA LEU A 182 -25.26 16.34 -7.82
C LEU A 182 -25.76 15.47 -8.98
N LEU A 183 -25.69 14.15 -8.83
CA LEU A 183 -26.05 13.21 -9.91
C LEU A 183 -27.56 13.04 -10.06
N GLY A 184 -28.34 13.37 -9.02
CA GLY A 184 -29.79 13.25 -9.05
C GLY A 184 -30.42 13.15 -7.67
N LYS A 185 -31.66 12.65 -7.64
CA LYS A 185 -32.47 12.46 -6.44
C LYS A 185 -32.33 11.03 -5.90
N SER A 186 -32.73 10.76 -4.66
CA SER A 186 -32.59 9.42 -4.05
C SER A 186 -33.31 8.33 -4.85
N ARG A 187 -34.38 8.69 -5.57
CA ARG A 187 -35.13 7.81 -6.48
C ARG A 187 -34.31 7.31 -7.67
N ASP A 188 -33.30 8.06 -8.09
CA ASP A 188 -32.43 7.73 -9.22
C ASP A 188 -31.26 6.85 -8.78
N LEU A 189 -31.15 6.51 -7.48
CA LEU A 189 -30.09 5.67 -6.93
C LEU A 189 -29.98 4.33 -7.66
N LEU A 190 -31.09 3.64 -7.90
CA LEU A 190 -31.05 2.33 -8.57
C LEU A 190 -30.48 2.45 -10.00
N SER A 191 -30.94 3.44 -10.76
CA SER A 191 -30.43 3.73 -12.10
C SER A 191 -28.95 4.11 -12.08
N LEU A 192 -28.54 4.95 -11.13
CA LEU A 192 -27.16 5.41 -10.97
C LEU A 192 -26.23 4.29 -10.47
N VAL A 193 -26.73 3.36 -9.66
CA VAL A 193 -25.98 2.16 -9.25
C VAL A 193 -25.75 1.23 -10.45
N ASP A 194 -26.75 1.06 -11.31
CA ASP A 194 -26.61 0.26 -12.53
C ASP A 194 -25.67 0.89 -13.57
N GLU A 195 -25.75 2.21 -13.74
CA GLU A 195 -24.95 2.97 -14.71
C GLU A 195 -23.51 3.19 -14.23
N LEU A 196 -23.33 3.68 -13.00
CA LEU A 196 -22.02 4.04 -12.47
C LEU A 196 -21.32 2.88 -11.77
N ARG A 197 -22.02 1.82 -11.34
CA ARG A 197 -21.47 0.68 -10.60
C ARG A 197 -20.52 1.09 -9.45
N PRO A 198 -21.02 1.78 -8.42
CA PRO A 198 -20.21 2.15 -7.25
C PRO A 198 -19.82 0.92 -6.43
N ASP A 199 -18.62 0.94 -5.82
CA ASP A 199 -18.15 -0.11 -4.92
C ASP A 199 -18.76 0.01 -3.51
N LEU A 200 -19.24 1.21 -3.16
CA LEU A 200 -19.82 1.51 -1.86
C LEU A 200 -20.86 2.63 -2.01
N VAL A 201 -22.02 2.46 -1.37
CA VAL A 201 -22.99 3.53 -1.17
C VAL A 201 -22.91 3.98 0.28
N LEU A 202 -22.60 5.24 0.51
CA LEU A 202 -22.46 5.82 1.83
C LEU A 202 -23.69 6.69 2.11
N VAL A 203 -24.49 6.28 3.09
CA VAL A 203 -25.74 6.97 3.45
C VAL A 203 -25.45 7.97 4.56
N ALA A 204 -25.53 9.26 4.22
CA ALA A 204 -25.35 10.40 5.11
C ALA A 204 -26.62 11.28 5.11
N LEU A 205 -27.78 10.64 5.29
CA LEU A 205 -29.04 11.35 5.47
C LEU A 205 -29.09 11.96 6.87
N ALA A 206 -29.47 13.23 6.95
CA ALA A 206 -29.83 13.84 8.23
C ALA A 206 -31.02 13.06 8.82
N ASP A 207 -30.94 12.77 10.12
CA ASP A 207 -31.93 11.98 10.85
C ASP A 207 -33.34 12.62 10.72
N MET A 208 -34.19 12.06 9.87
CA MET A 208 -35.58 12.51 9.66
C MET A 208 -36.53 12.06 10.80
N ARG A 209 -36.03 11.82 12.01
CA ARG A 209 -36.83 11.42 13.18
C ARG A 209 -37.82 12.48 13.69
N ARG A 210 -38.04 13.59 12.99
CA ARG A 210 -38.95 14.67 13.40
C ARG A 210 -40.27 14.75 12.62
N SER A 211 -40.61 13.80 11.76
CA SER A 211 -41.88 13.85 11.01
C SER A 211 -42.72 12.58 11.07
N PHE A 212 -42.75 11.91 12.22
CA PHE A 212 -43.88 11.01 12.52
C PHE A 212 -44.89 11.77 13.39
N PRO A 213 -46.15 11.92 12.95
CA PRO A 213 -47.23 12.50 13.75
C PRO A 213 -47.59 11.62 14.96
#